data_AF-A0A531JRF7-F1
#
_entry.id   AF-A0A531JRF7-F1
#
_cell.length_a   1.000
_cell.length_b   1.000
_cell.length_c   1.000
_cell.angle_alpha   90.00
_cell.angle_beta   90.00
_cell.angle_gamma   90.00
#
_symmetry.space_group_name_H-M   'P 1'
#
loop_
_entity.id
_entity.type
_entity.pdbx_description
1 polymer ?
#
loop_
_entity_poly.entity_id
_entity_poly.type
_entity_poly.pdbx_seq_one_letter_code
_entity_poly.pdbx_strand_id
1 'polypeptide(L)'
;AGAADSPPPPRIVVTGEGEATAAPDLALLTLSVMREAKTARAALDANNDAMASVIAAMKSAGIKERDLQTAGIQISPRYNYTNKPDGSQEAELIAYQVTNTLSVRIRDIDKTGEILDRAVS
;
A
#
# COMPACT_ATOMS: atom_id res chain seq x y z
N ALA A 1 -9.86 65.97 22.75
CA ALA A 1 -8.89 65.09 23.43
C ALA A 1 -8.25 64.20 22.37
N GLY A 2 -7.01 64.50 21.97
CA GLY A 2 -6.23 63.68 21.03
C GLY A 2 -5.20 62.91 21.83
N ALA A 3 -5.35 61.60 21.94
CA ALA A 3 -4.32 60.75 22.53
C ALA A 3 -3.17 60.67 21.53
N ALA A 4 -2.01 61.19 21.92
CA ALA A 4 -0.78 61.08 21.16
C ALA A 4 -0.32 59.61 21.20
N ASP A 5 -0.38 58.97 20.04
CA ASP A 5 0.22 57.67 19.81
C ASP A 5 1.74 57.81 19.97
N SER A 6 2.31 57.20 21.00
CA SER A 6 3.75 57.28 21.28
C SER A 6 4.49 56.31 20.35
N PRO A 7 5.54 56.73 19.62
CA PRO A 7 6.20 55.85 18.67
C PRO A 7 6.84 54.66 19.42
N PRO A 8 6.72 53.43 18.88
CA PRO A 8 7.26 52.25 19.54
C PRO A 8 8.78 52.33 19.71
N PRO A 9 9.34 51.72 20.77
CA PRO A 9 10.78 51.75 21.06
C PRO A 9 11.60 51.10 19.93
N PRO A 10 12.88 51.51 19.76
CA PRO A 10 13.74 51.03 18.69
C PRO A 10 13.95 49.51 18.79
N ARG A 11 13.67 48.79 17.70
CA ARG A 11 13.83 47.34 17.60
C ARG A 11 14.43 46.96 16.25
N ILE A 12 15.16 45.84 16.24
CA ILE A 12 15.58 45.18 15.00
C ILE A 12 14.70 43.95 14.86
N VAL A 13 13.93 43.89 13.77
CA VAL A 13 13.13 42.71 13.40
C VAL A 13 13.87 42.01 12.28
N VAL A 14 14.19 40.74 12.50
CA VAL A 14 14.77 39.87 11.48
C VAL A 14 13.84 38.69 11.25
N THR A 15 13.68 38.35 9.99
CA THR A 15 13.05 37.11 9.54
C THR A 15 14.16 36.23 8.98
N GLY A 16 14.27 35.01 9.49
CA GLY A 16 15.18 33.99 8.97
C GLY A 16 14.37 32.86 8.37
N GLU A 17 14.72 32.47 7.15
CA GLU A 17 14.25 31.23 6.53
C GLU A 17 15.38 30.21 6.56
N GLY A 18 15.04 28.95 6.80
CA GLY A 18 15.98 27.83 6.80
C GLY A 18 15.41 26.69 5.99
N GLU A 19 16.23 26.15 5.09
CA GLU A 19 15.91 24.97 4.29
C GLU A 19 16.91 23.86 4.62
N ALA A 20 16.44 22.62 4.64
CA ALA A 20 17.28 21.43 4.75
C ALA A 20 16.78 20.37 3.77
N THR A 21 17.71 19.76 3.05
CA THR A 21 17.46 18.65 2.13
C THR A 21 18.22 17.42 2.60
N ALA A 22 17.60 16.26 2.44
CA ALA A 22 18.21 14.97 2.75
C ALA A 22 17.82 13.94 1.70
N ALA A 23 18.72 13.03 1.39
CA ALA A 23 18.41 11.89 0.56
C ALA A 23 17.45 10.94 1.31
N PRO A 24 16.51 10.27 0.61
CA PRO A 24 15.68 9.22 1.21
C PRO A 24 16.55 8.07 1.75
N ASP A 25 16.12 7.45 2.85
CA ASP A 25 16.79 6.31 3.50
C ASP A 25 15.89 5.06 3.62
N LEU A 26 14.64 5.15 3.16
CA LEU A 26 13.67 4.07 3.15
C LEU A 26 12.82 4.10 1.87
N ALA A 27 12.65 2.94 1.24
CA ALA A 27 11.59 2.70 0.27
C ALA A 27 10.49 1.83 0.90
N LEU A 28 9.23 2.22 0.67
CA LEU A 28 8.05 1.47 1.11
C LEU A 28 7.36 0.88 -0.12
N LEU A 29 7.36 -0.45 -0.21
CA LEU A 29 6.70 -1.18 -1.29
C LEU A 29 5.41 -1.81 -0.77
N THR A 30 4.37 -1.77 -1.58
CA THR A 30 3.08 -2.43 -1.30
C THR A 30 2.80 -3.44 -2.38
N LEU A 31 2.73 -4.71 -2.00
CA LEU A 31 2.47 -5.84 -2.88
C LEU A 31 1.10 -6.41 -2.57
N SER A 32 0.28 -6.64 -3.60
CA SER A 32 -1.05 -7.21 -3.42
C SER A 32 -1.15 -8.52 -4.18
N VAL A 33 -1.38 -9.61 -3.47
CA VAL A 33 -1.62 -10.94 -4.05
C VAL A 33 -3.11 -11.16 -4.14
N MET A 34 -3.62 -11.36 -5.35
CA MET A 34 -5.02 -11.66 -5.62
C MET A 34 -5.16 -13.11 -6.12
N ARG A 35 -6.14 -13.83 -5.57
CA ARG A 35 -6.54 -15.16 -6.03
C ARG A 35 -8.05 -15.25 -6.11
N GLU A 36 -8.54 -16.10 -7.00
CA GLU A 36 -9.96 -16.33 -7.23
C GLU A 36 -10.25 -17.83 -7.21
N ALA A 37 -11.36 -18.21 -6.59
CA ALA A 37 -11.86 -19.58 -6.64
C ALA A 37 -13.38 -19.61 -6.48
N LYS A 38 -14.00 -20.77 -6.78
CA LYS A 38 -15.46 -20.97 -6.67
C LYS A 38 -15.99 -20.82 -5.23
N THR A 39 -15.13 -21.03 -4.22
CA THR A 39 -15.50 -20.88 -2.80
C THR A 39 -14.54 -19.94 -2.11
N ALA A 40 -15.04 -19.19 -1.12
CA ALA A 40 -14.21 -18.29 -0.32
C ALA A 40 -13.05 -19.03 0.36
N ARG A 41 -13.29 -20.26 0.83
CA ARG A 41 -12.28 -21.11 1.47
C ARG A 41 -11.14 -21.44 0.51
N ALA A 42 -11.46 -21.94 -0.69
CA ALA A 42 -10.45 -22.28 -1.68
C ALA A 42 -9.67 -21.05 -2.15
N ALA A 43 -10.34 -19.90 -2.30
CA ALA A 43 -9.68 -18.65 -2.69
C ALA A 43 -8.72 -18.15 -1.60
N LEU A 44 -9.11 -18.30 -0.33
CA LEU A 44 -8.27 -17.93 0.82
C LEU A 44 -7.06 -18.86 0.95
N ASP A 45 -7.27 -20.17 0.87
CA ASP A 45 -6.18 -21.15 0.98
C ASP A 45 -5.15 -20.94 -0.14
N ALA A 46 -5.62 -20.77 -1.40
CA ALA A 46 -4.75 -20.45 -2.53
C ALA A 46 -4.02 -19.09 -2.39
N ASN A 47 -4.67 -18.11 -1.75
CA ASN A 47 -4.06 -16.82 -1.48
C ASN A 47 -2.96 -16.93 -0.41
N ASN A 48 -3.21 -17.69 0.65
CA ASN A 48 -2.24 -17.92 1.72
C ASN A 48 -0.98 -18.61 1.20
N ASP A 49 -1.13 -19.64 0.36
CA ASP A 49 -0.01 -20.35 -0.25
C ASP A 49 0.83 -19.45 -1.17
N ALA A 50 0.14 -18.63 -1.97
CA ALA A 50 0.79 -17.63 -2.81
C ALA A 50 1.53 -16.56 -1.99
N MET A 51 0.92 -16.08 -0.91
CA MET A 51 1.53 -15.10 -0.01
C MET A 51 2.75 -15.66 0.71
N ALA A 52 2.69 -16.92 1.18
CA ALA A 52 3.83 -17.59 1.79
C ALA A 52 5.02 -17.68 0.83
N SER A 53 4.75 -17.95 -0.45
CA SER A 53 5.77 -17.97 -1.51
C SER A 53 6.39 -16.58 -1.73
N VAL A 54 5.58 -15.52 -1.78
CA VAL A 54 6.09 -14.13 -1.89
C VAL A 54 6.94 -13.76 -0.68
N ILE A 55 6.49 -14.08 0.54
CA ILE A 55 7.26 -13.82 1.77
C ILE A 55 8.61 -14.56 1.73
N ALA A 56 8.62 -15.82 1.27
CA ALA A 56 9.85 -16.59 1.12
C ALA A 56 10.80 -15.96 0.09
N ALA A 57 10.28 -15.52 -1.06
CA ALA A 57 11.05 -14.81 -2.08
C ALA A 57 11.67 -13.53 -1.52
N MET A 58 10.90 -12.72 -0.78
CA MET A 58 11.39 -11.49 -0.14
C MET A 58 12.46 -11.77 0.91
N LYS A 59 12.29 -12.83 1.73
CA LYS A 59 13.31 -13.27 2.70
C LYS A 59 14.60 -13.71 1.97
N SER A 60 14.48 -14.41 0.85
CA SER A 60 15.63 -14.81 0.02
C SER A 60 16.35 -13.62 -0.65
N ALA A 61 15.64 -12.52 -0.87
CA ALA A 61 16.18 -11.25 -1.35
C ALA A 61 16.89 -10.44 -0.25
N GLY A 62 16.94 -10.97 0.98
CA GLY A 62 17.60 -10.33 2.11
C GLY A 62 16.72 -9.39 2.93
N ILE A 63 15.40 -9.35 2.67
CA ILE A 63 14.47 -8.58 3.50
C ILE A 63 14.27 -9.29 4.83
N LYS A 64 14.44 -8.54 5.93
CA LYS A 64 14.23 -9.04 7.27
C LYS A 64 12.74 -9.21 7.54
N GLU A 65 12.38 -10.22 8.33
CA GLU A 65 10.99 -10.46 8.72
C GLU A 65 10.32 -9.26 9.40
N ARG A 66 11.07 -8.46 10.18
CA ARG A 66 10.58 -7.22 10.80
C ARG A 66 10.12 -6.15 9.79
N ASP A 67 10.62 -6.26 8.56
CA ASP A 67 10.40 -5.33 7.48
C ASP A 67 9.32 -5.85 6.50
N LEU A 68 8.72 -7.01 6.79
CA LEU A 68 7.57 -7.59 6.09
C LEU A 68 6.34 -7.54 6.99
N GLN A 69 5.28 -6.85 6.56
CA GLN A 69 4.04 -6.77 7.33
C GLN A 69 2.83 -6.97 6.43
N THR A 70 2.01 -7.98 6.73
CA THR A 70 0.69 -8.12 6.09
C THR A 70 -0.21 -6.97 6.55
N ALA A 71 -0.65 -6.15 5.61
CA ALA A 71 -1.48 -4.97 5.87
C ALA A 71 -2.96 -5.31 5.98
N GLY A 72 -3.43 -6.39 5.35
CA GLY A 72 -4.82 -6.84 5.46
C GLY A 72 -5.21 -7.88 4.43
N ILE A 73 -6.33 -8.56 4.70
CA ILE A 73 -6.96 -9.54 3.80
C ILE A 73 -8.38 -9.06 3.51
N GLN A 74 -8.72 -9.00 2.23
CA GLN A 74 -10.04 -8.65 1.74
C GLN A 74 -10.62 -9.81 0.95
N ILE A 75 -11.87 -10.19 1.25
CA ILE A 75 -12.61 -11.20 0.49
C ILE A 75 -13.83 -10.52 -0.13
N SER A 76 -14.02 -10.73 -1.43
CA SER A 76 -15.11 -10.12 -2.18
C SER A 76 -15.77 -11.15 -3.11
N PRO A 77 -17.10 -11.33 -3.06
CA PRO A 77 -17.80 -12.15 -4.05
C PRO A 77 -17.75 -11.48 -5.43
N ARG A 78 -17.57 -12.29 -6.47
CA ARG A 78 -17.59 -11.90 -7.88
C ARG A 78 -18.91 -12.35 -8.48
N TYR A 79 -19.70 -11.41 -8.98
CA TYR A 79 -20.94 -11.69 -9.68
C TYR A 79 -20.78 -11.41 -11.17
N ASN A 80 -21.42 -12.23 -12.00
CA ASN A 80 -21.67 -11.92 -13.40
C ASN A 80 -23.07 -11.30 -13.50
N TYR A 81 -23.16 -10.15 -14.16
CA TYR A 81 -24.41 -9.43 -14.33
C TYR A 81 -24.85 -9.53 -15.78
N THR A 82 -25.98 -10.18 -16.02
CA THR A 82 -26.56 -10.30 -17.37
C THR A 82 -27.83 -9.46 -17.45
N ASN A 83 -27.87 -8.56 -18.42
CA ASN A 83 -29.07 -7.75 -18.71
C ASN A 83 -30.03 -8.57 -19.56
N LYS A 84 -31.27 -8.73 -19.08
CA LYS A 84 -32.34 -9.40 -19.80
C LYS A 84 -33.08 -8.41 -20.71
N PRO A 85 -33.71 -8.89 -21.80
CA PRO A 85 -34.48 -8.05 -22.72
C PRO A 85 -35.67 -7.32 -22.08
N ASP A 86 -36.15 -7.79 -20.92
CA ASP A 86 -37.21 -7.18 -20.12
C ASP A 86 -36.74 -6.01 -19.23
N GLY A 87 -35.45 -5.66 -19.30
CA GLY A 87 -34.84 -4.61 -18.49
C GLY A 87 -34.42 -5.05 -17.08
N SER A 88 -34.64 -6.32 -16.70
CA SER A 88 -34.14 -6.86 -15.44
C SER A 88 -32.66 -7.26 -15.54
N GLN A 89 -31.97 -7.26 -14.39
CA GLN A 89 -30.56 -7.65 -14.29
C GLN A 89 -30.45 -8.88 -13.40
N GLU A 90 -29.87 -9.96 -13.93
CA GLU A 90 -29.61 -11.18 -13.16
C GLU A 90 -28.16 -11.19 -12.69
N ALA A 91 -27.97 -11.40 -11.38
CA ALA A 91 -26.65 -11.50 -10.75
C ALA A 91 -26.35 -12.96 -10.39
N GLU A 92 -25.42 -13.57 -11.11
CA GLU A 92 -24.95 -14.93 -10.84
C GLU A 92 -23.60 -14.87 -10.10
N LEU A 93 -23.51 -15.50 -8.93
CA LEU A 93 -22.23 -15.59 -8.22
C LEU A 93 -21.29 -16.55 -8.97
N ILE A 94 -20.20 -16.02 -9.53
CA ILE A 94 -19.25 -16.80 -10.33
C ILE A 94 -18.04 -17.26 -9.52
N ALA A 95 -17.59 -16.47 -8.54
CA ALA A 95 -16.41 -16.78 -7.75
C ALA A 95 -16.31 -15.94 -6.46
N TYR A 96 -15.30 -16.24 -5.65
CA TYR A 96 -14.80 -15.39 -4.58
C TYR A 96 -13.38 -14.97 -4.91
N GLN A 97 -13.12 -13.67 -4.78
CA GLN A 97 -11.81 -13.08 -4.92
C GLN A 97 -11.26 -12.77 -3.54
N VAL A 98 -10.02 -13.18 -3.27
CA VAL A 98 -9.27 -12.86 -2.06
C VAL A 98 -8.05 -12.05 -2.45
N THR A 99 -7.93 -10.86 -1.86
CA THR A 99 -6.79 -9.97 -2.00
C THR A 99 -6.08 -9.87 -0.66
N ASN A 100 -4.77 -10.05 -0.64
CA ASN A 100 -3.94 -9.92 0.54
C ASN A 100 -2.79 -8.97 0.23
N THR A 101 -2.61 -7.97 1.09
CA THR A 101 -1.64 -6.90 0.89
C THR A 101 -0.47 -7.05 1.84
N LEU A 102 0.75 -7.00 1.31
CA LEU A 102 2.01 -7.05 2.03
C LEU A 102 2.73 -5.71 1.88
N SER A 103 3.06 -5.09 3.02
CA SER A 103 3.94 -3.94 3.09
C SER A 103 5.37 -4.40 3.33
N VAL A 104 6.29 -3.91 2.50
CA VAL A 104 7.71 -4.25 2.53
C VAL A 104 8.51 -2.98 2.74
N ARG A 105 9.32 -2.96 3.80
CA ARG A 105 10.26 -1.86 4.10
C ARG A 105 11.64 -2.19 3.57
N ILE A 106 12.13 -1.37 2.68
CA ILE A 106 13.44 -1.55 2.04
C ILE A 106 14.35 -0.44 2.55
N ARG A 107 15.35 -0.82 3.33
CA ARG A 107 16.36 0.10 3.91
C ARG A 107 17.53 0.35 2.97
N ASP A 108 17.73 -0.56 2.02
CA ASP A 108 18.76 -0.47 0.99
C ASP A 108 18.05 -0.11 -0.32
N ILE A 109 17.89 1.20 -0.55
CA ILE A 109 17.08 1.73 -1.67
C ILE A 109 17.62 1.26 -3.01
N ASP A 110 18.93 1.07 -3.15
CA ASP A 110 19.57 0.62 -4.38
C ASP A 110 19.11 -0.79 -4.78
N LYS A 111 18.70 -1.62 -3.80
CA LYS A 111 18.13 -2.95 -4.05
C LYS A 111 16.66 -2.96 -4.41
N THR A 112 15.98 -1.82 -4.36
CA THR A 112 14.53 -1.74 -4.61
C THR A 112 14.15 -2.30 -5.97
N GLY A 113 14.95 -2.05 -7.01
CA GLY A 113 14.72 -2.59 -8.35
C GLY A 113 14.76 -4.10 -8.40
N GLU A 114 15.81 -4.72 -7.84
CA GLU A 114 15.93 -6.18 -7.78
C GLU A 114 14.79 -6.82 -6.97
N ILE A 115 14.41 -6.20 -5.85
CA ILE A 115 13.32 -6.67 -4.99
C ILE A 115 11.97 -6.59 -5.72
N LEU A 116 11.75 -5.52 -6.48
CA LEU A 116 10.57 -5.37 -7.31
C LEU A 116 10.52 -6.45 -8.38
N ASP A 117 11.61 -6.67 -9.12
CA ASP A 117 11.66 -7.69 -10.18
C ASP A 117 11.38 -9.10 -9.64
N ARG A 118 11.91 -9.44 -8.47
CA ARG A 118 11.60 -10.71 -7.77
C ARG A 118 10.15 -10.81 -7.28
N ALA A 119 9.44 -9.70 -7.12
CA ALA A 119 8.03 -9.72 -6.74
C ALA A 119 7.10 -10.02 -7.92
N VAL A 120 7.53 -9.75 -9.15
CA VAL A 120 6.73 -9.91 -10.38
C VAL A 120 7.06 -11.19 -11.17
N SER A 121 8.23 -11.80 -10.92
CA SER A 121 8.70 -13.02 -11.58
C SER A 121 8.25 -14.30 -10.88
#